data_AF-A0A7W1JT30-F1
#
_entry.id   AF-A0A7W1JT30-F1
#
_cell.length_a   1.000
_cell.length_b   1.000
_cell.length_c   1.000
_cell.angle_alpha   90.00
_cell.angle_beta   90.00
_cell.angle_gamma   90.00
#
_symmetry.space_group_name_H-M   'P 1'
#
loop_
_entity.id
_entity.type
_entity.pdbx_description
1 polymer ?
#
loop_
_entity_poly.entity_id
_entity_poly.type
_entity_poly.pdbx_seq_one_letter_code
_entity_poly.pdbx_strand_id
1 'polypeptide(L)'
;GGMGAGLVAFLGARLRPGVELVMEAVNLRERIAAADLVVTGEGAFDQQSLHGKAPEGVLRTARELGVPAIVLCGQARVDVPGIRIASLAGRFGLEAATERSRPLLEALAAEVAAEYRKESGLAPSPA
;
A
#
# COMPACT_ATOMS: atom_id res chain seq x y z
N GLY A 1 6.65 -16.96 -20.51
CA GLY A 1 6.52 -16.15 -21.74
C GLY A 1 7.82 -15.41 -22.01
N GLY A 2 8.59 -15.80 -23.02
CA GLY A 2 9.94 -15.30 -23.33
C GLY A 2 10.03 -13.86 -23.88
N MET A 3 8.96 -13.08 -23.77
CA MET A 3 8.89 -11.71 -24.30
C MET A 3 9.96 -10.80 -23.68
N GLY A 4 10.15 -10.86 -22.35
CA GLY A 4 11.18 -10.07 -21.67
C GLY A 4 12.59 -10.35 -22.20
N ALA A 5 12.91 -11.61 -22.49
CA ALA A 5 14.20 -12.00 -23.07
C ALA A 5 14.36 -11.46 -24.51
N GLY A 6 13.31 -11.51 -25.32
CA GLY A 6 13.34 -10.94 -26.67
C GLY A 6 13.55 -9.42 -26.68
N LEU A 7 12.89 -8.69 -25.77
CA LEU A 7 13.08 -7.25 -25.62
C LEU A 7 14.53 -6.89 -25.25
N VAL A 8 15.13 -7.66 -24.34
CA VAL A 8 16.54 -7.48 -23.95
C VAL A 8 17.48 -7.81 -25.10
N ALA A 9 17.27 -8.95 -25.77
CA ALA A 9 18.19 -9.47 -26.80
C ALA A 9 18.18 -8.66 -28.09
N PHE A 10 17.01 -8.16 -28.51
CA PHE A 10 16.85 -7.56 -29.85
C PHE A 10 16.60 -6.06 -29.84
N LEU A 11 16.09 -5.51 -28.73
CA LEU A 11 15.72 -4.08 -28.65
C LEU A 11 16.55 -3.30 -27.61
N GLY A 12 17.55 -3.93 -26.99
CA GLY A 12 18.39 -3.29 -25.98
C GLY A 12 17.65 -2.88 -24.71
N ALA A 13 16.49 -3.50 -24.43
CA ALA A 13 15.72 -3.21 -23.24
C ALA A 13 16.48 -3.64 -21.97
N ARG A 14 16.16 -2.98 -20.84
CA ARG A 14 16.70 -3.34 -19.52
C ARG A 14 15.57 -3.85 -18.64
N LEU A 15 15.78 -4.99 -17.99
CA LEU A 15 14.88 -5.46 -16.94
C LEU A 15 15.09 -4.59 -15.69
N ARG A 16 13.99 -4.07 -15.16
CA ARG A 16 13.96 -3.27 -13.93
C ARG A 16 12.83 -3.77 -13.03
N PRO A 17 12.92 -3.61 -11.70
CA PRO A 17 11.80 -3.87 -10.80
C PRO A 17 10.59 -3.03 -11.21
N GLY A 18 9.43 -3.67 -11.45
CA GLY A 18 8.23 -2.99 -11.92
C GLY A 18 7.73 -1.92 -10.94
N VAL A 19 7.85 -2.19 -9.63
CA VAL A 19 7.47 -1.23 -8.59
C VAL A 19 8.27 0.07 -8.69
N GLU A 20 9.60 -0.01 -8.86
CA GLU A 20 10.45 1.17 -9.00
C GLU A 20 10.08 1.97 -10.24
N LEU A 21 9.85 1.29 -11.37
CA LEU A 21 9.45 1.93 -12.61
C LEU A 21 8.13 2.70 -12.47
N VAL A 22 7.12 2.10 -11.80
CA VAL A 22 5.83 2.77 -11.55
C VAL A 22 6.00 3.95 -10.59
N MET A 23 6.78 3.78 -9.52
CA MET A 23 7.02 4.85 -8.54
C MET A 23 7.70 6.06 -9.15
N GLU A 24 8.71 5.85 -9.99
CA GLU A 24 9.37 6.90 -10.77
C GLU A 24 8.38 7.58 -11.72
N ALA A 25 7.60 6.78 -12.47
CA ALA A 25 6.65 7.31 -13.46
C ALA A 25 5.57 8.23 -12.83
N VAL A 26 5.23 8.02 -11.56
CA VAL A 26 4.21 8.82 -10.86
C VAL A 26 4.80 9.88 -9.90
N ASN A 27 6.14 10.02 -9.86
CA ASN A 27 6.87 10.86 -8.91
C ASN A 27 6.41 10.61 -7.46
N LEU A 28 6.37 9.33 -7.07
CA LEU A 28 5.78 8.91 -5.80
C LEU A 28 6.55 9.49 -4.60
N ARG A 29 7.88 9.56 -4.69
CA ARG A 29 8.72 10.00 -3.58
C ARG A 29 8.42 11.44 -3.18
N GLU A 30 8.29 12.32 -4.16
CA GLU A 30 7.99 13.75 -3.96
C GLU A 30 6.60 13.92 -3.35
N ARG A 31 5.63 13.12 -3.79
CA ARG A 31 4.27 13.11 -3.22
C ARG A 31 4.26 12.65 -1.77
N ILE A 32 5.02 11.60 -1.45
CA ILE A 32 5.13 11.10 -0.07
C ILE A 32 5.83 12.14 0.80
N ALA A 33 6.89 12.78 0.33
CA ALA A 33 7.63 13.79 1.10
C ALA A 33 6.77 14.99 1.52
N ALA A 34 5.71 15.28 0.76
CA ALA A 34 4.76 16.35 1.06
C ALA A 34 3.51 15.88 1.84
N ALA A 35 3.41 14.59 2.17
CA ALA A 35 2.24 14.01 2.82
C ALA A 35 2.42 13.92 4.34
N ASP A 36 1.33 14.14 5.07
CA ASP A 36 1.28 13.90 6.52
C ASP A 36 1.10 12.42 6.87
N LEU A 37 0.52 11.64 5.93
CA LEU A 37 0.20 10.23 6.09
C LEU A 37 0.13 9.55 4.72
N VAL A 38 0.64 8.32 4.64
CA VAL A 38 0.50 7.46 3.46
C VAL A 38 -0.44 6.30 3.74
N VAL A 39 -1.39 6.06 2.84
CA VAL A 39 -2.23 4.86 2.84
C VAL A 39 -1.91 4.03 1.61
N THR A 40 -1.63 2.74 1.80
CA THR A 40 -1.39 1.77 0.72
C THR A 40 -2.18 0.49 0.95
N GLY A 41 -2.14 -0.43 -0.01
CA GLY A 41 -2.93 -1.64 0.08
C GLY A 41 -2.74 -2.61 -1.08
N GLU A 42 -3.16 -3.84 -0.86
CA GLU A 42 -3.37 -4.84 -1.91
C GLU A 42 -4.43 -5.87 -1.47
N GLY A 43 -4.77 -6.82 -2.35
CA GLY A 43 -5.75 -7.86 -2.05
C GLY A 43 -5.31 -8.78 -0.90
N ALA A 44 -4.07 -9.26 -0.93
CA ALA A 44 -3.50 -10.09 0.13
C ALA A 44 -2.12 -9.54 0.53
N PHE A 45 -2.01 -9.08 1.77
CA PHE A 45 -0.77 -8.58 2.35
C PHE A 45 -0.05 -9.71 3.09
N ASP A 46 1.00 -10.26 2.47
CA ASP A 46 1.77 -11.42 2.95
C ASP A 46 3.29 -11.20 2.78
N GLN A 47 4.10 -12.23 3.00
CA GLN A 47 5.56 -12.12 2.87
C GLN A 47 6.00 -11.72 1.45
N GLN A 48 5.25 -12.05 0.41
CA GLN A 48 5.56 -11.64 -0.97
C GLN A 48 5.25 -10.16 -1.20
N SER A 49 4.30 -9.60 -0.46
CA SER A 49 4.00 -8.17 -0.45
C SER A 49 5.19 -7.31 -0.05
N LEU A 50 6.08 -7.87 0.79
CA LEU A 50 7.30 -7.23 1.25
C LEU A 50 8.48 -7.40 0.27
N HIS A 51 8.25 -7.94 -0.93
CA HIS A 51 9.31 -8.21 -1.90
C HIS A 51 8.86 -7.87 -3.33
N GLY A 52 9.06 -6.62 -3.75
CA GLY A 52 8.93 -6.21 -5.16
C GLY A 52 7.50 -5.94 -5.63
N LYS A 53 6.54 -5.81 -4.70
CA LYS A 53 5.17 -5.34 -4.97
C LYS A 53 4.99 -3.88 -4.57
N ALA A 54 3.88 -3.30 -5.02
CA ALA A 54 3.55 -1.89 -4.76
C ALA A 54 3.58 -1.51 -3.25
N PRO A 55 3.02 -2.30 -2.31
CA PRO A 55 3.08 -1.93 -0.89
C PRO A 55 4.51 -1.83 -0.35
N GLU A 56 5.43 -2.72 -0.73
CA GLU A 56 6.84 -2.64 -0.30
C GLU A 56 7.49 -1.32 -0.71
N GLY A 57 7.38 -0.94 -1.99
CA GLY A 57 7.96 0.31 -2.48
C GLY A 57 7.40 1.56 -1.77
N VAL A 58 6.09 1.56 -1.51
CA VAL A 58 5.41 2.65 -0.79
C VAL A 58 5.89 2.72 0.67
N LEU A 59 5.85 1.60 1.39
CA LEU A 59 6.22 1.53 2.81
C LEU A 59 7.70 1.83 3.03
N ARG A 60 8.58 1.33 2.15
CA ARG A 60 10.01 1.62 2.17
C ARG A 60 10.26 3.12 2.02
N THR A 61 9.63 3.75 1.03
CA THR A 61 9.78 5.18 0.76
C THR A 61 9.23 6.05 1.90
N ALA A 62 8.05 5.70 2.43
CA ALA A 62 7.48 6.39 3.58
C ALA A 62 8.41 6.32 4.80
N ARG A 63 8.96 5.13 5.10
CA ARG A 63 9.91 4.93 6.19
C ARG A 63 11.19 5.75 6.01
N GLU A 64 11.76 5.78 4.80
CA GLU A 64 12.95 6.58 4.49
C GLU A 64 12.74 8.08 4.69
N LEU A 65 11.51 8.56 4.42
CA LEU A 65 11.14 9.97 4.54
C LEU A 65 10.59 10.32 5.94
N GLY A 66 10.45 9.34 6.84
CA GLY A 66 9.87 9.54 8.16
C GLY A 66 8.36 9.85 8.15
N VAL A 67 7.66 9.51 7.07
CA VAL A 67 6.22 9.74 6.93
C VAL A 67 5.47 8.50 7.43
N PRO A 68 4.47 8.64 8.33
CA PRO A 68 3.72 7.48 8.82
C PRO A 68 2.94 6.81 7.69
N ALA A 69 2.78 5.49 7.80
CA ALA A 69 2.10 4.69 6.79
C ALA A 69 1.09 3.71 7.40
N ILE A 70 -0.01 3.50 6.68
CA ILE A 70 -1.08 2.55 7.01
C ILE A 70 -1.31 1.64 5.81
N VAL A 71 -1.53 0.35 6.07
CA VAL A 71 -1.92 -0.64 5.07
C VAL A 71 -3.40 -0.99 5.25
N LEU A 72 -4.20 -0.79 4.21
CA LEU A 72 -5.56 -1.31 4.09
C LEU A 72 -5.55 -2.43 3.04
N CYS A 73 -5.89 -3.66 3.44
CA CYS A 73 -5.79 -4.81 2.54
C CYS A 73 -7.05 -5.70 2.57
N GLY A 74 -7.20 -6.55 1.56
CA GLY A 74 -8.27 -7.56 1.56
C GLY A 74 -8.05 -8.59 2.68
N GLN A 75 -6.84 -9.13 2.78
CA GLN A 75 -6.44 -10.08 3.82
C GLN A 75 -5.02 -9.77 4.30
N ALA A 76 -4.78 -9.75 5.61
CA ALA A 76 -3.44 -9.69 6.18
C ALA A 76 -2.97 -11.08 6.63
N ARG A 77 -1.74 -11.44 6.30
CA ARG A 77 -1.07 -12.70 6.70
C ARG A 77 0.30 -12.48 7.32
N VAL A 78 0.75 -11.22 7.35
CA VAL A 78 2.00 -10.79 7.96
C VAL A 78 1.74 -9.51 8.75
N ASP A 79 2.47 -9.35 9.84
CA ASP A 79 2.52 -8.10 10.60
C ASP A 79 3.88 -7.42 10.37
N VAL A 80 3.90 -6.08 10.37
CA VAL A 80 5.11 -5.29 10.18
C VAL A 80 5.26 -4.33 11.35
N PRO A 81 6.30 -4.49 12.19
CA PRO A 81 6.49 -3.64 13.37
C PRO A 81 6.46 -2.15 13.02
N GLY A 82 5.63 -1.40 13.76
CA GLY A 82 5.48 0.04 13.59
C GLY A 82 4.58 0.47 12.41
N ILE A 83 3.94 -0.46 11.71
CA ILE A 83 2.99 -0.15 10.63
C ILE A 83 1.61 -0.66 11.03
N ARG A 84 0.60 0.22 10.97
CA ARG A 84 -0.79 -0.20 11.17
C ARG A 84 -1.27 -0.95 9.93
N ILE A 85 -1.75 -2.16 10.13
CA ILE A 85 -2.34 -3.00 9.08
C ILE A 85 -3.79 -3.29 9.46
N ALA A 86 -4.72 -2.92 8.59
CA ALA A 86 -6.13 -3.27 8.72
C ALA A 86 -6.56 -4.10 7.51
N SER A 87 -7.33 -5.16 7.75
CA SER A 87 -7.79 -6.05 6.67
C SER A 87 -9.29 -6.25 6.69
N LEU A 88 -9.88 -6.28 5.49
CA LEU A 88 -11.31 -6.57 5.31
C LEU A 88 -11.66 -7.96 5.85
N ALA A 89 -10.87 -8.98 5.51
CA ALA A 89 -11.10 -10.35 5.95
C ALA A 89 -10.97 -10.49 7.47
N GLY A 90 -10.02 -9.78 8.10
CA GLY A 90 -9.87 -9.78 9.56
C GLY A 90 -11.04 -9.08 10.27
N ARG A 91 -11.64 -8.06 9.65
CA ARG A 91 -12.72 -7.26 10.25
C ARG A 91 -14.12 -7.80 9.97
N PHE A 92 -14.37 -8.26 8.75
CA PHE A 92 -15.69 -8.61 8.23
C PHE A 92 -15.82 -10.05 7.73
N GLY A 93 -14.73 -10.83 7.73
CA GLY A 93 -14.68 -12.18 7.16
C GLY A 93 -14.33 -12.19 5.67
N LEU A 94 -13.72 -13.29 5.21
CA LEU A 94 -13.17 -13.41 3.84
C LEU A 94 -14.25 -13.34 2.75
N GLU A 95 -15.41 -13.96 3.00
CA GLU A 95 -16.53 -13.98 2.06
C GLU A 95 -17.05 -12.57 1.81
N ALA A 96 -17.41 -11.85 2.89
CA ALA A 96 -17.86 -10.46 2.80
C ALA A 96 -16.79 -9.55 2.18
N ALA A 97 -15.51 -9.74 2.54
CA ALA A 97 -14.39 -8.98 1.96
C ALA A 97 -14.31 -9.11 0.44
N THR A 98 -14.67 -10.28 -0.11
CA THR A 98 -14.64 -10.55 -1.55
C THR A 98 -15.89 -10.01 -2.24
N GLU A 99 -17.07 -10.27 -1.68
CA GLU A 99 -18.36 -9.91 -2.28
C GLU A 99 -18.68 -8.41 -2.19
N ARG A 100 -18.21 -7.75 -1.12
CA ARG A 100 -18.56 -6.37 -0.77
C ARG A 100 -17.31 -5.52 -0.52
N SER A 101 -16.22 -5.83 -1.21
CA SER A 101 -14.91 -5.19 -1.05
C SER A 101 -14.96 -3.67 -0.96
N ARG A 102 -15.62 -3.00 -1.91
CA ARG A 102 -15.71 -1.52 -1.96
C ARG A 102 -16.37 -0.89 -0.72
N PRO A 103 -17.64 -1.16 -0.40
CA PRO A 103 -18.29 -0.53 0.75
C PRO A 103 -17.62 -0.91 2.08
N LEU A 104 -17.04 -2.11 2.18
CA LEU A 104 -16.30 -2.51 3.38
C LEU A 104 -14.94 -1.81 3.49
N LEU A 105 -14.28 -1.51 2.36
CA LEU A 105 -13.05 -0.72 2.35
C LEU A 105 -13.32 0.73 2.78
N GLU A 106 -14.41 1.32 2.30
CA GLU A 106 -14.85 2.65 2.74
C GLU A 106 -15.14 2.68 4.26
N ALA A 107 -15.84 1.65 4.77
CA ALA A 107 -16.12 1.52 6.20
C ALA A 107 -14.85 1.33 7.04
N LEU A 108 -13.96 0.43 6.61
CA LEU A 108 -12.69 0.16 7.29
C LEU A 108 -11.78 1.40 7.30
N ALA A 109 -11.70 2.11 6.18
CA ALA A 109 -10.92 3.34 6.09
C ALA A 109 -11.47 4.42 7.04
N ALA A 110 -12.79 4.54 7.17
CA ALA A 110 -13.41 5.47 8.10
C ALA A 110 -13.11 5.11 9.57
N GLU A 111 -13.19 3.83 9.94
CA GLU A 111 -12.81 3.32 11.27
C GLU A 111 -11.34 3.68 11.57
N VAL A 112 -10.43 3.30 10.68
CA VAL A 112 -8.98 3.51 10.84
C VAL A 112 -8.62 4.99 10.90
N ALA A 113 -9.26 5.84 10.09
CA ALA A 113 -9.04 7.28 10.12
C ALA A 113 -9.54 7.92 11.44
N ALA A 114 -10.65 7.44 11.99
CA ALA A 114 -11.16 7.91 13.28
C ALA A 114 -10.22 7.53 14.43
N GLU A 115 -9.67 6.31 14.42
CA GLU A 115 -8.66 5.87 15.40
C GLU A 115 -7.37 6.69 15.27
N TYR A 116 -6.86 6.84 14.06
CA TYR A 116 -5.62 7.57 13.80
C TYR A 116 -5.71 9.03 14.28
N ARG A 117 -6.84 9.71 14.05
CA ARG A 117 -7.05 11.09 14.54
C ARG A 117 -7.02 11.20 16.06
N LYS A 118 -7.61 10.22 16.77
CA LYS A 118 -7.62 10.22 18.23
C LYS A 118 -6.22 10.07 18.81
N GLU A 119 -5.38 9.27 18.17
CA GLU A 119 -4.00 9.01 18.62
C GLU A 119 -3.03 10.13 18.25
N SER A 120 -3.19 10.72 17.06
CA SER A 120 -2.30 11.76 16.55
C SER A 120 -2.68 13.17 17.03
N GLY A 121 -3.87 13.35 17.60
CA GLY A 121 -4.36 14.68 18.02
C GLY A 121 -4.65 15.63 16.86
N LEU A 122 -4.73 15.13 15.62
CA LEU A 122 -5.06 15.96 14.45
C LEU A 122 -6.52 16.46 14.52
N ALA A 123 -6.69 17.77 14.36
CA ALA A 123 -7.99 18.40 14.20
C ALA A 123 -8.69 17.91 12.90
N PRO A 124 -10.04 17.88 12.86
CA PRO A 124 -10.76 17.49 11.64
C PRO A 124 -10.42 18.44 10.48
N SER A 125 -10.20 17.88 9.29
CA SER A 125 -10.05 18.66 8.06
C SER A 125 -11.30 19.52 7.86
N PRO A 126 -11.16 20.81 7.49
CA PRO A 126 -12.30 21.57 7.00
C PRO A 126 -12.86 20.86 5.75
N ALA A 127 -14.17 20.66 5.75
CA ALA A 127 -14.92 20.11 4.63
C ALA A 127 -15.04 21.11 3.47
#